data_AF-A0A2C0ZEV2-F1
#
_entry.id   AF-A0A2C0ZEV2-F1
#
_cell.length_a   1.000
_cell.length_b   1.000
_cell.length_c   1.000
_cell.angle_alpha   90.00
_cell.angle_beta   90.00
_cell.angle_gamma   90.00
#
_symmetry.space_group_name_H-M   'P 1'
#
loop_
_entity.id
_entity.type
_entity.pdbx_description
1 polymer ?
#
loop_
_entity_poly.entity_id
_entity_poly.type
_entity_poly.pdbx_seq_one_letter_code
_entity_poly.pdbx_strand_id
1 'polypeptide(L)'
;QDAGLAVSVKAEYNSLLDESKPKRTGYTFVGWYKDAELKTPWNFATDKVSGDMVLYAKWNVNSYTVHFNSNGGSQVADKTANYNTGITSPTTTRTGYTFVGWYEDAAGNVAWNFAKDKVTN
;
A
#
# COMPACT_ATOMS: atom_id res chain seq x y z
N GLN A 1 11.62 -3.47 -9.91
CA GLN A 1 10.83 -4.71 -9.99
C GLN A 1 10.44 -5.05 -8.57
N ASP A 2 9.19 -4.78 -8.20
CA ASP A 2 8.67 -5.06 -6.86
C ASP A 2 8.40 -6.56 -6.79
N ALA A 3 9.36 -7.31 -6.26
CA ALA A 3 9.24 -8.75 -6.09
C ALA A 3 8.08 -9.01 -5.14
N GLY A 4 6.98 -9.54 -5.68
CA GLY A 4 5.81 -9.94 -4.91
C GLY A 4 6.26 -10.76 -3.70
N LEU A 5 5.99 -10.23 -2.52
CA LEU A 5 6.27 -10.91 -1.26
C LEU A 5 5.41 -12.18 -1.20
N ALA A 6 6.05 -13.29 -1.54
CA ALA A 6 5.55 -14.64 -1.41
C ALA A 6 5.42 -14.99 0.08
N VAL A 7 4.21 -14.85 0.63
CA VAL A 7 3.86 -15.56 1.86
C VAL A 7 3.39 -16.95 1.44
N SER A 8 4.06 -17.99 1.92
CA SER A 8 3.69 -19.38 1.69
C SER A 8 2.88 -19.91 2.87
N VAL A 9 1.80 -20.63 2.57
CA VAL A 9 1.07 -21.45 3.55
C VAL A 9 1.23 -22.90 3.14
N LYS A 10 1.55 -23.79 4.08
CA LYS A 10 1.47 -25.24 3.85
C LYS A 10 -0.01 -25.62 3.81
N ALA A 11 -0.49 -26.11 2.68
CA ALA A 11 -1.82 -26.70 2.59
C ALA A 11 -1.71 -28.18 2.96
N GLU A 12 -2.26 -28.59 4.11
CA GLU A 12 -2.34 -30.00 4.47
C GLU A 12 -3.51 -30.68 3.75
N TYR A 13 -3.33 -31.96 3.42
CA TYR A 13 -4.34 -32.81 2.79
C TYR A 13 -5.66 -32.74 3.58
N ASN A 14 -6.76 -32.41 2.90
CA ASN A 14 -8.10 -32.28 3.47
C ASN A 14 -8.34 -31.07 4.42
N SER A 15 -7.41 -30.12 4.52
CA SER A 15 -7.68 -28.82 5.15
C SER A 15 -8.27 -27.85 4.13
N LEU A 16 -9.39 -27.21 4.48
CA LEU A 16 -9.87 -26.04 3.75
C LEU A 16 -8.79 -24.97 3.92
N LEU A 17 -8.09 -24.60 2.85
CA LEU A 17 -7.32 -23.36 2.78
C LEU A 17 -8.28 -22.26 3.22
N ASP A 18 -8.07 -21.72 4.42
CA ASP A 18 -8.97 -20.75 5.01
C ASP A 18 -9.19 -19.62 4.01
N GLU A 19 -10.44 -19.46 3.57
CA GLU A 19 -10.87 -18.41 2.64
C GLU A 19 -10.72 -17.01 3.25
N SER A 20 -10.24 -16.90 4.49
CA SER A 20 -9.79 -15.65 5.07
C SER A 20 -8.71 -15.04 4.16
N LYS A 21 -9.16 -14.16 3.26
CA LYS A 21 -8.29 -13.31 2.44
C LYS A 21 -7.23 -12.75 3.39
N PRO A 22 -5.94 -13.09 3.20
CA PRO A 22 -4.93 -12.62 4.12
C PRO A 22 -5.00 -11.10 4.14
N LYS A 23 -4.61 -10.50 5.27
CA LYS A 23 -4.55 -9.05 5.42
C LYS A 23 -3.10 -8.61 5.48
N ARG A 24 -2.77 -7.59 4.69
CA ARG A 24 -1.47 -6.95 4.68
C ARG A 24 -1.65 -5.44 4.57
N THR A 25 -1.25 -4.71 5.61
CA THR A 25 -1.42 -3.25 5.68
C THR A 25 -0.80 -2.58 4.45
N GLY A 26 -1.59 -1.75 3.76
CA GLY A 26 -1.15 -1.03 2.57
C GLY A 26 -1.17 -1.84 1.27
N TYR A 27 -1.71 -3.07 1.29
CA TYR A 27 -1.82 -3.92 0.11
C TYR A 27 -3.21 -4.54 -0.03
N THR A 28 -3.63 -4.76 -1.27
CA THR A 28 -4.86 -5.47 -1.62
C THR A 28 -4.52 -6.89 -2.05
N PHE A 29 -5.15 -7.88 -1.43
CA PHE A 29 -5.00 -9.30 -1.80
C PHE A 29 -5.63 -9.55 -3.17
N VAL A 30 -4.87 -10.12 -4.09
CA VAL A 30 -5.33 -10.41 -5.46
C VAL A 30 -5.77 -11.87 -5.60
N GLY A 31 -5.00 -12.80 -5.03
CA GLY A 31 -5.28 -14.22 -5.15
C GLY A 31 -4.07 -15.10 -4.81
N TRP A 32 -4.30 -16.40 -4.81
CA TRP A 32 -3.27 -17.42 -4.64
C TRP A 32 -2.77 -17.92 -5.99
N TYR A 33 -1.50 -18.29 -6.05
CA TYR A 33 -0.82 -18.79 -7.26
C TYR A 33 -0.03 -20.06 -6.94
N LYS A 34 0.12 -20.93 -7.94
CA LYS A 34 0.81 -22.23 -7.83
C LYS A 34 2.34 -22.11 -7.99
N ASP A 35 2.82 -20.97 -8.48
CA ASP A 35 4.24 -20.70 -8.73
C ASP A 35 4.68 -19.38 -8.10
N ALA A 36 5.98 -19.29 -7.79
CA ALA A 36 6.60 -18.13 -7.16
C ALA A 36 6.62 -16.92 -8.08
N GLU A 37 6.57 -17.13 -9.40
CA GLU A 37 6.51 -16.07 -10.42
C GLU A 37 5.11 -15.46 -10.56
N LEU A 38 4.11 -15.98 -9.84
CA LEU A 38 2.73 -15.51 -9.82
C LEU A 38 2.05 -15.54 -11.21
N LYS A 39 2.32 -16.59 -12.00
CA LYS A 39 1.78 -16.77 -13.36
C LYS A 39 0.56 -17.68 -13.42
N THR A 40 0.52 -18.71 -12.59
CA THR A 40 -0.52 -19.75 -12.58
C THR A 40 -1.43 -19.55 -11.37
N PRO A 41 -2.60 -18.93 -11.54
CA PRO A 41 -3.51 -18.72 -10.42
C PRO A 41 -4.05 -20.06 -9.89
N TRP A 42 -4.28 -20.12 -8.58
CA TRP A 42 -5.05 -21.17 -7.93
C TRP A 42 -6.54 -20.87 -8.05
N ASN A 43 -7.29 -21.81 -8.59
CA ASN A 43 -8.74 -21.73 -8.73
C ASN A 43 -9.42 -22.61 -7.66
N PHE A 44 -9.98 -21.96 -6.64
CA PHE A 44 -10.69 -22.64 -5.55
C PHE A 44 -11.88 -23.50 -5.99
N ALA A 45 -12.46 -23.25 -7.17
CA ALA A 45 -13.59 -24.03 -7.67
C ALA A 45 -13.17 -25.35 -8.34
N THR A 46 -11.96 -25.44 -8.88
CA THR A 46 -11.53 -26.58 -9.72
C THR A 46 -10.26 -27.26 -9.25
N ASP A 47 -9.36 -26.52 -8.62
CA ASP A 47 -8.11 -27.06 -8.14
C ASP A 47 -8.30 -27.80 -6.82
N LYS A 48 -7.60 -28.92 -6.68
CA LYS A 48 -7.58 -29.72 -5.46
C LYS A 48 -6.14 -29.89 -5.02
N VAL A 49 -5.93 -29.79 -3.71
CA VAL A 49 -4.64 -30.12 -3.11
C VAL A 49 -4.44 -31.63 -3.25
N SER A 50 -3.49 -32.05 -4.08
CA SER A 50 -3.19 -33.45 -4.36
C SER A 50 -2.01 -34.01 -3.55
N GLY A 51 -1.40 -33.16 -2.70
CA GLY A 51 -0.28 -33.47 -1.82
C GLY A 51 0.26 -32.18 -1.20
N ASP A 52 1.33 -32.28 -0.42
CA ASP A 52 2.00 -31.11 0.15
C ASP A 52 2.41 -30.14 -0.96
N MET A 53 1.82 -28.95 -0.94
CA MET A 53 2.12 -27.91 -1.92
C MET A 53 2.21 -26.54 -1.25
N VAL A 54 2.93 -25.64 -1.93
CA VAL A 54 3.06 -24.25 -1.54
C VAL A 54 2.22 -23.40 -2.48
N LEU A 55 1.36 -22.55 -1.91
CA LEU A 55 0.68 -21.48 -2.64
C LEU A 55 1.32 -20.13 -2.32
N TYR A 56 1.32 -19.26 -3.32
CA TYR A 56 1.94 -17.94 -3.29
C TYR A 56 0.87 -16.86 -3.35
N ALA A 57 0.81 -16.01 -2.31
CA ALA A 57 -0.13 -14.88 -2.29
C ALA A 57 0.36 -13.73 -3.17
N LYS A 58 -0.49 -13.26 -4.09
CA LYS A 58 -0.26 -12.04 -4.87
C LYS A 58 -0.95 -10.83 -4.24
N TRP A 59 -0.25 -9.71 -4.25
CA TRP A 59 -0.67 -8.45 -3.64
C TRP A 59 -0.46 -7.29 -4.61
N ASN A 60 -1.40 -6.34 -4.62
CA ASN A 60 -1.21 -5.03 -5.24
C ASN A 60 -0.94 -4.00 -4.13
N VAL A 61 0.06 -3.13 -4.31
CA VAL A 61 0.27 -1.99 -3.41
C VAL A 61 -0.89 -1.02 -3.54
N ASN A 62 -1.40 -0.53 -2.41
CA ASN A 62 -2.46 0.47 -2.41
C ASN A 62 -1.87 1.85 -2.76
N SER A 63 -2.67 2.65 -3.46
CA SER A 63 -2.35 4.05 -3.78
C SER A 63 -3.25 4.98 -2.98
N TYR A 64 -2.67 6.05 -2.45
CA TYR A 64 -3.32 7.03 -1.59
C TYR A 64 -3.20 8.42 -2.19
N THR A 65 -4.22 9.24 -1.97
CA THR A 65 -4.24 10.65 -2.40
C THR A 65 -3.98 11.53 -1.20
N VAL A 66 -2.90 12.31 -1.27
CA VAL A 66 -2.51 13.29 -0.26
C VAL A 66 -3.05 14.65 -0.66
N HIS A 67 -3.95 15.17 0.18
CA HIS A 67 -4.56 16.49 0.05
C HIS A 67 -3.76 17.54 0.80
N PHE A 68 -3.60 18.72 0.19
CA PHE A 68 -2.86 19.82 0.79
C PHE A 68 -3.79 20.99 1.11
N ASN A 69 -3.84 21.38 2.38
CA ASN A 69 -4.49 22.62 2.80
C ASN A 69 -3.44 23.71 2.99
N SER A 70 -3.36 24.66 2.06
CA SER A 70 -2.42 25.79 2.11
C SER A 70 -2.77 26.85 3.17
N ASN A 71 -3.88 26.66 3.91
CA ASN A 71 -4.38 27.59 4.93
C ASN A 71 -4.44 29.04 4.43
N GLY A 72 -5.08 29.25 3.27
CA GLY A 72 -5.21 30.56 2.63
C GLY A 72 -4.01 30.99 1.78
N GLY A 73 -3.03 30.11 1.55
CA GLY A 73 -2.02 30.29 0.49
C GLY A 73 -2.53 29.88 -0.89
N SER A 74 -1.67 29.99 -1.91
CA SER A 74 -1.97 29.56 -3.28
C SER A 74 -2.42 28.09 -3.34
N GLN A 75 -3.28 27.78 -4.30
CA GLN A 75 -3.80 26.42 -4.51
C GLN A 75 -2.65 25.43 -4.72
N VAL A 76 -2.77 24.27 -4.08
CA VAL A 76 -1.84 23.15 -4.22
C VAL A 76 -2.62 21.95 -4.77
N ALA A 77 -2.07 21.34 -5.81
CA ALA A 77 -2.64 20.12 -6.38
C ALA A 77 -2.38 18.92 -5.46
N ASP A 78 -3.35 18.01 -5.41
CA ASP A 78 -3.21 16.73 -4.72
C ASP A 78 -2.08 15.90 -5.32
N LYS A 79 -1.50 15.02 -4.50
CA LYS A 79 -0.47 14.06 -4.94
C LYS A 79 -0.94 12.64 -4.68
N THR A 80 -0.72 11.75 -5.64
CA THR A 80 -0.93 10.32 -5.45
C THR A 80 0.40 9.63 -5.16
N ALA A 81 0.39 8.67 -4.23
CA ALA A 81 1.55 7.90 -3.86
C ALA A 81 1.19 6.49 -3.43
N ASN A 82 2.07 5.54 -3.73
CA ASN A 82 1.91 4.18 -3.24
C ASN A 82 2.17 4.11 -1.73
N TYR A 83 1.58 3.13 -1.07
CA TYR A 83 1.86 2.83 0.33
C TYR A 83 3.37 2.77 0.61
N ASN A 84 3.78 3.35 1.74
CA ASN A 84 5.15 3.34 2.24
C ASN A 84 6.16 3.99 1.26
N THR A 85 5.71 4.96 0.46
CA THR A 85 6.56 5.80 -0.38
C THR A 85 6.51 7.26 0.07
N GLY A 86 7.59 8.00 -0.16
CA GLY A 86 7.66 9.43 0.09
C GLY A 86 7.05 10.24 -1.06
N ILE A 87 6.65 11.47 -0.77
CA ILE A 87 6.22 12.46 -1.76
C ILE A 87 7.18 13.65 -1.77
N THR A 88 7.15 14.45 -2.83
CA THR A 88 7.91 15.70 -2.89
C THR A 88 7.12 16.83 -2.21
N SER A 89 7.81 17.82 -1.63
CA SER A 89 7.14 19.01 -1.08
C SER A 89 6.46 19.78 -2.22
N PRO A 90 5.16 20.10 -2.12
CA PRO A 90 4.58 21.12 -2.97
C PRO A 90 5.01 22.52 -2.50
N THR A 91 4.79 23.51 -3.36
CA THR A 91 5.03 24.93 -3.09
C THR A 91 3.70 25.65 -2.87
N THR A 92 3.69 26.62 -1.96
CA THR A 92 2.55 27.53 -1.76
C THR A 92 3.06 28.91 -1.34
N THR A 93 2.31 29.95 -1.65
CA THR A 93 2.62 31.33 -1.26
C THR A 93 1.41 32.01 -0.61
N ARG A 94 1.65 32.80 0.44
CA ARG A 94 0.63 33.61 1.11
C ARG A 94 1.20 35.00 1.40
N THR A 95 0.64 36.03 0.79
CA THR A 95 1.15 37.41 0.90
C THR A 95 1.22 37.87 2.35
N GLY A 96 2.38 38.36 2.78
CA GLY A 96 2.63 38.81 4.15
C GLY A 96 3.03 37.71 5.15
N TYR A 97 3.22 36.47 4.69
CA TYR A 97 3.58 35.31 5.53
C TYR A 97 4.80 34.59 4.97
N THR A 98 5.58 33.97 5.87
CA THR A 98 6.67 33.05 5.51
C THR A 98 6.17 31.61 5.62
N PHE A 99 6.40 30.81 4.59
CA PHE A 99 6.09 29.39 4.64
C PHE A 99 7.10 28.64 5.51
N VAL A 100 6.62 27.97 6.56
CA VAL A 100 7.48 27.27 7.53
C VAL A 100 7.46 25.75 7.38
N GLY A 101 6.44 25.17 6.74
CA GLY A 101 6.34 23.73 6.54
C GLY A 101 4.92 23.22 6.33
N TRP A 102 4.82 21.92 6.04
CA TRP A 102 3.58 21.17 5.96
C TRP A 102 3.40 20.34 7.24
N TYR A 103 2.17 20.21 7.73
CA TYR A 103 1.85 19.54 8.99
C TYR A 103 0.68 18.57 8.78
N GLU A 104 0.69 17.46 9.51
CA GLU A 104 -0.37 16.43 9.46
C GLU A 104 -1.62 16.82 10.25
N ASP A 105 -1.47 17.73 11.21
CA ASP A 105 -2.57 18.21 12.04
C ASP A 105 -2.80 19.72 11.87
N ALA A 106 -4.04 20.14 12.11
CA ALA A 106 -4.43 21.54 12.03
C ALA A 106 -3.86 22.42 13.16
N ALA A 107 -3.34 21.80 14.22
CA ALA A 107 -2.71 22.51 15.34
C ALA A 107 -1.24 22.86 15.07
N GLY A 108 -0.63 22.30 14.01
CA GLY A 108 0.76 22.50 13.65
C GLY A 108 1.77 21.75 14.55
N ASN A 109 1.36 20.67 15.22
CA ASN A 109 2.24 19.96 16.17
C ASN A 109 3.06 18.85 15.49
N VAL A 110 2.52 18.24 14.44
CA VAL A 110 3.16 17.15 13.70
C VAL A 110 3.61 17.64 12.33
N ALA A 111 4.88 18.00 12.20
CA ALA A 111 5.47 18.45 10.94
C ALA A 111 5.75 17.25 10.02
N TRP A 112 5.32 17.33 8.76
CA TRP A 112 5.66 16.35 7.75
C TRP A 112 7.07 16.58 7.19
N ASN A 113 7.91 15.55 7.27
CA ASN A 113 9.27 15.54 6.75
C ASN A 113 9.35 14.79 5.42
N PHE A 114 9.39 15.53 4.31
CA PHE A 114 9.46 14.95 2.95
C PHE A 114 10.70 14.09 2.67
N ALA A 115 11.74 14.14 3.52
CA ALA A 115 12.94 13.30 3.37
C ALA A 115 12.86 12.00 4.19
N LYS A 116 11.94 11.89 5.16
CA LYS A 116 11.86 10.75 6.08
C LYS A 116 10.49 10.06 6.08
N ASP A 117 9.43 10.84 5.97
CA ASP A 117 8.07 10.36 6.14
C ASP A 117 7.53 9.76 4.86
N LYS A 118 6.56 8.86 5.04
CA LYS A 118 6.02 8.01 3.98
C LYS A 118 4.52 7.94 4.10
N VAL A 119 3.85 7.90 2.96
CA VAL A 119 2.39 7.83 2.89
C VAL A 119 1.92 6.47 3.39
N THR A 120 1.08 6.45 4.42
CA THR A 120 0.60 5.21 5.05
C THR A 120 -0.92 5.08 5.12
N ASN A 121 -1.66 6.15 4.86
CA ASN A 121 -3.12 6.22 4.87
C ASN A 121 -3.66 7.36 4.00
#